data_AF-A0A947Z5T2-F1
#
_entry.id   AF-A0A947Z5T2-F1
#
_cell.length_a   1.000
_cell.length_b   1.000
_cell.length_c   1.000
_cell.angle_alpha   90.00
_cell.angle_beta   90.00
_cell.angle_gamma   90.00
#
_symmetry.space_group_name_H-M   'P 1'
#
loop_
_entity.id
_entity.type
_entity.pdbx_description
1 polymer ?
#
loop_
_entity_poly.entity_id
_entity_poly.type
_entity_poly.pdbx_seq_one_letter_code
_entity_poly.pdbx_strand_id
1 'polypeptide(L)'
;SSMRLSLVISMLMVLFSFFQCDDDSAEPDPCDPNPCSEAHQTVCRLQGSTITCGCDEGYASGTDGVCEEVCVPACGVGFHCEEGNCEPDVCVPDCQEGTHCVAGQCEANQCDPACAPGEWCPDQGEAVCMCGDGDSCGEGLGCLEGACVEACSDGNDNDGDGWADAMDPDCLIGTVELGYGYTACNDGEDNDGDGLIDAEDPDCAEATGLSEGTTEDNCEDGLDNDGDGWIDGDDPECLVTSSETGFGYTACNDGVDNDSDGLIDADDPQCEDALDNDEDLTPPDCEDGIDNDGDGWIDGDDPDCALGSTENGTGYTQCNNGTDDDGDGLIDADDPDCATAVDNSEDSGGSTDCTDGLDNDGDGWTDSDDPDCTLGSTENGTGYTQCNNGTDDDGDGLIDADDPQCSSALDFNEGS
;
A
#
# COMPACT_ATOMS: atom_id res chain seq x y z
N SER A 1 35.27 -13.04 -93.32
CA SER A 1 34.78 -14.29 -93.93
C SER A 1 33.46 -14.70 -93.32
N SER A 2 32.43 -14.88 -94.18
CA SER A 2 31.18 -15.66 -94.08
C SER A 2 30.26 -15.55 -92.85
N MET A 3 28.91 -15.54 -92.92
CA MET A 3 27.87 -15.40 -93.96
C MET A 3 26.47 -15.45 -93.24
N ARG A 4 25.47 -14.66 -93.72
CA ARG A 4 24.00 -14.93 -93.77
C ARG A 4 23.20 -14.99 -92.43
N LEU A 5 21.92 -14.63 -92.26
CA LEU A 5 20.78 -14.09 -93.04
C LEU A 5 19.56 -13.99 -92.05
N SER A 6 18.76 -12.91 -92.04
CA SER A 6 17.31 -12.94 -91.70
C SER A 6 16.59 -11.59 -91.94
N LEU A 7 15.36 -11.69 -92.47
CA LEU A 7 14.42 -10.67 -92.98
C LEU A 7 13.05 -11.05 -92.34
N VAL A 8 12.16 -10.20 -91.82
CA VAL A 8 11.19 -9.30 -92.48
C VAL A 8 10.39 -8.57 -91.37
N ILE A 9 10.07 -7.27 -91.53
CA ILE A 9 9.24 -6.45 -90.63
C ILE A 9 8.23 -5.60 -91.43
N SER A 10 6.99 -5.53 -90.92
CA SER A 10 5.95 -4.47 -90.90
C SER A 10 5.30 -3.85 -92.16
N MET A 11 3.97 -3.74 -92.07
CA MET A 11 3.15 -2.51 -91.86
C MET A 11 2.03 -2.20 -92.88
N LEU A 12 0.85 -1.92 -92.29
CA LEU A 12 -0.11 -0.82 -92.55
C LEU A 12 -1.39 -1.03 -93.41
N MET A 13 -2.53 -0.84 -92.70
CA MET A 13 -3.68 0.05 -93.00
C MET A 13 -4.64 -0.28 -94.20
N VAL A 14 -5.98 -0.14 -94.18
CA VAL A 14 -6.99 0.28 -93.17
C VAL A 14 -8.44 0.21 -93.76
N LEU A 15 -9.46 0.19 -92.88
CA LEU A 15 -10.85 0.73 -92.95
C LEU A 15 -12.03 0.06 -93.74
N PHE A 16 -13.05 -0.31 -92.93
CA PHE A 16 -14.51 0.01 -92.98
C PHE A 16 -15.50 -0.80 -93.84
N SER A 17 -16.50 -1.44 -93.17
CA SER A 17 -17.93 -1.08 -93.28
C SER A 17 -18.90 -2.01 -92.49
N PHE A 18 -19.58 -1.41 -91.48
CA PHE A 18 -20.96 -1.59 -90.96
C PHE A 18 -21.53 -2.98 -90.55
N PHE A 19 -21.93 -3.15 -89.27
CA PHE A 19 -23.35 -3.17 -88.78
C PHE A 19 -23.48 -3.56 -87.28
N GLN A 20 -23.95 -2.60 -86.47
CA GLN A 20 -24.89 -2.66 -85.30
C GLN A 20 -24.60 -3.42 -83.97
N CYS A 21 -25.10 -2.77 -82.91
CA CYS A 21 -25.02 -2.99 -81.46
C CYS A 21 -25.52 -4.34 -80.94
N ASP A 22 -24.95 -4.79 -79.83
CA ASP A 22 -25.72 -5.19 -78.64
C ASP A 22 -24.88 -4.91 -77.37
N ASP A 23 -25.49 -4.18 -76.45
CA ASP A 23 -25.00 -3.76 -75.14
C ASP A 23 -25.64 -4.70 -74.14
N ASP A 24 -24.94 -5.77 -73.74
CA ASP A 24 -25.33 -6.65 -72.64
C ASP A 24 -24.08 -7.33 -72.09
N SER A 25 -23.36 -6.60 -71.24
CA SER A 25 -22.35 -7.17 -70.34
C SER A 25 -22.86 -7.01 -68.91
N ALA A 26 -23.93 -7.74 -68.57
CA ALA A 26 -24.22 -8.00 -67.17
C ALA A 26 -23.10 -8.92 -66.65
N GLU A 27 -22.15 -8.35 -65.92
CA GLU A 27 -21.18 -9.12 -65.12
C GLU A 27 -21.99 -10.12 -64.26
N PRO A 28 -21.59 -11.40 -64.18
CA PRO A 28 -22.31 -12.37 -63.36
C PRO A 28 -22.32 -11.92 -61.90
N ASP A 29 -23.49 -11.96 -61.26
CA ASP A 29 -23.62 -11.58 -59.84
C ASP A 29 -22.76 -12.52 -59.00
N PRO A 30 -21.72 -12.00 -58.31
CA PRO A 30 -20.83 -12.83 -57.50
C PRO A 30 -21.52 -13.45 -56.26
N CYS A 31 -22.74 -13.03 -55.92
CA CYS A 31 -23.58 -13.66 -54.90
C CYS A 31 -24.55 -14.73 -55.48
N ASP A 32 -24.44 -15.11 -56.76
CA ASP A 32 -25.23 -16.19 -57.37
C ASP A 32 -24.33 -17.23 -58.10
N PRO A 33 -24.12 -18.43 -57.53
CA PRO A 33 -24.70 -18.93 -56.29
C PRO A 33 -24.04 -18.32 -55.04
N ASN A 34 -24.82 -18.12 -53.98
CA ASN A 34 -24.36 -17.48 -52.73
C ASN A 34 -23.16 -18.25 -52.12
N PRO A 35 -21.97 -17.62 -52.02
CA PRO A 35 -20.78 -18.27 -51.47
C PRO A 35 -20.79 -18.33 -49.93
N CYS A 36 -21.65 -17.57 -49.24
CA CYS A 36 -21.76 -17.54 -47.79
C CYS A 36 -22.57 -18.74 -47.30
N SER A 37 -21.90 -19.71 -46.67
CA SER A 37 -22.51 -20.97 -46.21
C SER A 37 -22.13 -21.35 -44.78
N GLU A 38 -21.50 -20.42 -44.06
CA GLU A 38 -21.13 -20.60 -42.67
C GLU A 38 -22.37 -20.45 -41.75
N ALA A 39 -22.30 -21.05 -40.56
CA ALA A 39 -23.43 -21.09 -39.64
C ALA A 39 -23.86 -19.67 -39.24
N HIS A 40 -25.15 -19.37 -39.40
CA HIS A 40 -25.74 -18.06 -39.11
C HIS A 40 -25.11 -16.87 -39.88
N GLN A 41 -24.42 -17.14 -41.00
CA GLN A 41 -23.74 -16.14 -41.82
C GLN A 41 -24.04 -16.36 -43.31
N THR A 42 -25.32 -16.24 -43.69
CA THR A 42 -25.79 -16.51 -45.05
C THR A 42 -26.05 -15.24 -45.87
N VAL A 43 -25.89 -14.05 -45.29
CA VAL A 43 -26.20 -12.78 -45.94
C VAL A 43 -25.03 -12.28 -46.80
N CYS A 44 -25.07 -12.54 -48.11
CA CYS A 44 -24.07 -12.01 -49.05
C CYS A 44 -24.29 -10.51 -49.32
N ARG A 45 -23.28 -9.68 -49.04
CA ARG A 45 -23.26 -8.25 -49.40
C ARG A 45 -22.04 -7.92 -50.25
N LEU A 46 -22.25 -7.09 -51.26
CA LEU A 46 -21.18 -6.56 -52.10
C LEU A 46 -20.72 -5.20 -51.57
N GLN A 47 -19.46 -5.11 -51.14
CA GLN A 47 -18.83 -3.85 -50.77
C GLN A 47 -17.71 -3.54 -51.76
N GLY A 48 -18.05 -2.78 -52.80
CA GLY A 48 -17.14 -2.52 -53.92
C GLY A 48 -16.98 -3.73 -54.84
N SER A 49 -15.79 -4.32 -54.88
CA SER A 49 -15.46 -5.51 -55.70
C SER A 49 -15.19 -6.77 -54.85
N THR A 50 -15.49 -6.71 -53.55
CA THR A 50 -15.23 -7.78 -52.58
C THR A 50 -16.54 -8.26 -51.98
N ILE A 51 -16.67 -9.58 -51.84
CA ILE A 51 -17.83 -10.23 -51.22
C ILE A 51 -17.60 -10.24 -49.71
N THR A 52 -18.58 -9.75 -48.96
CA THR A 52 -18.61 -9.82 -47.49
C THR A 52 -19.83 -10.63 -47.05
N CYS A 53 -19.62 -11.66 -46.23
CA CYS A 53 -20.68 -12.44 -45.63
C CYS A 53 -21.08 -11.80 -44.30
N GLY A 54 -22.32 -11.36 -44.19
CA GLY A 54 -22.90 -10.84 -42.96
C GLY A 54 -23.68 -11.91 -42.21
N CYS A 55 -23.85 -11.69 -40.91
CA CYS A 55 -24.68 -12.53 -40.07
C CYS A 55 -26.17 -12.44 -40.46
N ASP A 56 -26.89 -13.52 -40.20
CA ASP A 56 -28.33 -13.61 -40.36
C ASP A 56 -29.05 -12.71 -39.34
N GLU A 57 -30.33 -12.39 -39.58
CA GLU A 57 -31.13 -11.58 -38.65
C GLU A 57 -31.21 -12.27 -37.28
N GLY A 58 -30.95 -11.54 -36.19
CA GLY A 58 -30.82 -12.09 -34.83
C GLY A 58 -29.39 -12.45 -34.42
N TYR A 59 -28.41 -12.32 -35.31
CA TYR A 59 -26.99 -12.59 -35.03
C TYR A 59 -26.11 -11.39 -35.38
N ALA A 60 -25.08 -11.15 -34.57
CA ALA A 60 -24.06 -10.13 -34.80
C ALA A 60 -22.66 -10.74 -34.81
N SER A 61 -21.73 -10.10 -35.52
CA SER A 61 -20.35 -10.59 -35.58
C SER A 61 -19.66 -10.38 -34.23
N GLY A 62 -19.29 -11.49 -33.57
CA GLY A 62 -18.43 -11.51 -32.39
C GLY A 62 -17.00 -11.07 -32.71
N THR A 63 -16.16 -10.96 -31.67
CA THR A 63 -14.77 -10.46 -31.79
C THR A 63 -13.84 -11.39 -32.58
N ASP A 64 -14.23 -12.65 -32.76
CA ASP A 64 -13.55 -13.68 -33.53
C ASP A 64 -14.08 -13.83 -34.98
N GLY A 65 -15.10 -13.05 -35.34
CA GLY A 65 -15.75 -13.08 -36.66
C GLY A 65 -16.85 -14.15 -36.80
N VAL A 66 -17.19 -14.87 -35.73
CA VAL A 66 -18.32 -15.80 -35.69
C VAL A 66 -19.61 -15.03 -35.41
N CYS A 67 -20.71 -15.43 -36.04
CA CYS A 67 -22.02 -14.83 -35.81
C CYS A 67 -22.63 -15.35 -34.51
N GLU A 68 -22.63 -14.52 -33.48
CA GLU A 68 -23.19 -14.79 -32.16
C GLU A 68 -24.61 -14.24 -32.06
N GLU A 69 -25.47 -14.90 -31.30
CA GLU A 69 -26.87 -14.54 -31.15
C GLU A 69 -27.02 -13.26 -30.31
N VAL A 70 -27.72 -12.25 -30.84
CA VAL A 70 -27.86 -10.93 -30.18
C VAL A 70 -29.30 -10.43 -30.29
N CYS A 71 -29.95 -10.27 -29.14
CA CYS A 71 -31.24 -9.60 -29.00
C CYS A 71 -31.06 -8.07 -28.89
N VAL A 72 -31.80 -7.30 -29.70
CA VAL A 72 -31.78 -5.82 -29.66
C VAL A 72 -33.21 -5.27 -29.52
N PRO A 73 -33.55 -4.60 -28.40
CA PRO A 73 -32.71 -4.30 -27.24
C PRO A 73 -32.31 -5.55 -26.43
N ALA A 74 -31.24 -5.44 -25.64
CA ALA A 74 -30.81 -6.52 -24.75
C ALA A 74 -31.95 -6.93 -23.80
N CYS A 75 -32.11 -8.23 -23.59
CA CYS A 75 -33.16 -8.76 -22.72
C CYS A 75 -32.92 -8.33 -21.27
N GLY A 76 -33.99 -7.92 -20.59
CA GLY A 76 -33.95 -7.62 -19.16
C GLY A 76 -33.90 -8.90 -18.32
N VAL A 77 -33.69 -8.75 -17.02
CA VAL A 77 -33.63 -9.88 -16.06
C VAL A 77 -34.89 -10.75 -16.13
N GLY A 78 -34.72 -12.07 -16.08
CA GLY A 78 -35.82 -13.05 -16.24
C GLY A 78 -36.22 -13.33 -17.68
N PHE A 79 -35.38 -13.00 -18.67
CA PHE A 79 -35.59 -13.32 -20.08
C PHE A 79 -34.27 -13.75 -20.74
N HIS A 80 -34.29 -14.87 -21.46
CA HIS A 80 -33.17 -15.27 -22.32
C HIS A 80 -33.46 -14.95 -23.79
N CYS A 81 -32.40 -14.89 -24.59
CA CYS A 81 -32.49 -14.65 -26.03
C CYS A 81 -32.68 -15.99 -26.75
N GLU A 82 -33.78 -16.14 -27.48
CA GLU A 82 -34.05 -17.27 -28.38
C GLU A 82 -34.52 -16.73 -29.74
N GLU A 83 -33.77 -17.03 -30.80
CA GLU A 83 -34.01 -16.59 -32.18
C GLU A 83 -34.15 -15.05 -32.32
N GLY A 84 -33.39 -14.29 -31.52
CA GLY A 84 -33.41 -12.82 -31.53
C GLY A 84 -34.62 -12.19 -30.83
N ASN A 85 -35.44 -12.97 -30.12
CA ASN A 85 -36.51 -12.49 -29.25
C ASN A 85 -36.19 -12.78 -27.77
N CYS A 86 -36.66 -11.91 -26.88
CA CYS A 86 -36.55 -12.13 -25.44
C CYS A 86 -37.71 -13.00 -24.96
N GLU A 87 -37.41 -14.26 -24.65
CA GLU A 87 -38.36 -15.21 -24.07
C GLU A 87 -38.21 -15.24 -22.55
N PRO A 88 -39.32 -15.27 -21.78
CA PRO A 88 -39.25 -15.27 -20.33
C PRO A 88 -38.62 -16.56 -19.80
N ASP A 89 -37.67 -16.41 -18.88
CA ASP A 89 -37.11 -17.51 -18.11
C ASP A 89 -38.17 -18.03 -17.14
N VAL A 90 -38.61 -19.27 -17.36
CA VAL A 90 -39.63 -19.90 -16.52
C VAL A 90 -38.96 -20.85 -15.53
N CYS A 91 -38.81 -20.39 -14.30
CA CYS A 91 -38.44 -21.24 -13.17
C CYS A 91 -39.69 -21.92 -12.61
N VAL A 92 -39.63 -23.24 -12.37
CA VAL A 92 -40.70 -23.98 -11.71
C VAL A 92 -40.11 -24.77 -10.54
N PRO A 93 -40.46 -24.45 -9.28
CA PRO A 93 -41.43 -23.43 -8.84
C PRO A 93 -40.96 -21.98 -9.11
N ASP A 94 -41.89 -21.03 -9.01
CA ASP A 94 -41.57 -19.59 -9.08
C ASP A 94 -40.49 -19.26 -8.04
N CYS A 95 -39.51 -18.43 -8.44
CA CYS A 95 -38.43 -17.99 -7.56
C CYS A 95 -38.98 -17.21 -6.37
N GLN A 96 -38.37 -17.42 -5.20
CA GLN A 96 -38.77 -16.76 -3.96
C GLN A 96 -38.33 -15.29 -3.96
N GLU A 97 -38.93 -14.49 -3.08
CA GLU A 97 -38.58 -13.07 -2.92
C GLU A 97 -37.06 -12.89 -2.73
N GLY A 98 -36.48 -11.89 -3.38
CA GLY A 98 -35.03 -11.65 -3.36
C GLY A 98 -34.21 -12.47 -4.37
N THR A 99 -34.87 -13.25 -5.24
CA THR A 99 -34.21 -14.01 -6.30
C THR A 99 -34.85 -13.78 -7.66
N HIS A 100 -34.07 -13.90 -8.73
CA HIS A 100 -34.52 -13.79 -10.11
C HIS A 100 -34.18 -15.06 -10.89
N CYS A 101 -35.01 -15.38 -11.89
CA CYS A 101 -34.80 -16.57 -12.71
C CYS A 101 -33.75 -16.28 -13.79
N VAL A 102 -32.71 -17.09 -13.85
CA VAL A 102 -31.69 -17.08 -14.90
C VAL A 102 -31.56 -18.51 -15.42
N ALA A 103 -31.89 -18.74 -16.69
CA ALA A 103 -31.76 -20.05 -17.34
C ALA A 103 -32.44 -21.22 -16.57
N GLY A 104 -33.54 -20.95 -15.86
CA GLY A 104 -34.29 -21.95 -15.09
C GLY A 104 -33.76 -22.24 -13.68
N GLN A 105 -32.78 -21.45 -13.20
CA GLN A 105 -32.30 -21.47 -11.81
C GLN A 105 -32.60 -20.12 -11.14
N CYS A 106 -32.95 -20.14 -9.86
CA CYS A 106 -33.17 -18.91 -9.10
C CYS A 106 -31.83 -18.42 -8.53
N GLU A 107 -31.42 -17.23 -8.92
CA GLU A 107 -30.20 -16.57 -8.45
C GLU A 107 -30.53 -15.35 -7.60
N ALA A 108 -29.72 -15.07 -6.59
CA ALA A 108 -29.93 -13.94 -5.67
C ALA A 108 -29.83 -12.58 -6.37
N ASN A 109 -30.63 -11.62 -5.90
CA ASN A 109 -30.52 -10.23 -6.33
C ASN A 109 -29.26 -9.56 -5.76
N GLN A 110 -28.54 -8.81 -6.58
CA GLN A 110 -27.34 -8.08 -6.18
C GLN A 110 -27.68 -6.59 -5.99
N CYS A 111 -27.43 -6.07 -4.79
CA CYS A 111 -27.58 -4.65 -4.45
C CYS A 111 -26.25 -3.90 -4.64
N ASP A 112 -26.31 -2.60 -4.95
CA ASP A 112 -25.15 -1.69 -5.00
C ASP A 112 -25.45 -0.43 -4.15
N PRO A 113 -24.82 -0.26 -2.97
CA PRO A 113 -23.81 -1.15 -2.36
C PRO A 113 -24.40 -2.49 -1.90
N ALA A 114 -23.53 -3.50 -1.74
CA ALA A 114 -23.93 -4.84 -1.28
C ALA A 114 -24.57 -4.80 0.12
N CYS A 115 -25.61 -5.62 0.32
CA CYS A 115 -26.30 -5.72 1.60
C CYS A 115 -25.47 -6.40 2.68
N ALA A 116 -25.78 -6.12 3.94
CA ALA A 116 -25.11 -6.75 5.08
C ALA A 116 -25.45 -8.25 5.16
N PRO A 117 -24.61 -9.07 5.83
CA PRO A 117 -24.88 -10.50 6.03
C PRO A 117 -26.28 -10.74 6.61
N GLY A 118 -27.05 -11.63 5.98
CA GLY A 118 -28.42 -11.97 6.38
C GLY A 118 -29.52 -11.06 5.80
N GLU A 119 -29.16 -9.94 5.18
CA GLU A 119 -30.10 -9.09 4.46
C GLU A 119 -30.25 -9.52 3.00
N TRP A 120 -31.40 -9.22 2.39
CA TRP A 120 -31.67 -9.54 1.00
C TRP A 120 -32.14 -8.33 0.21
N CYS A 121 -31.90 -8.39 -1.09
CA CYS A 121 -32.16 -7.31 -2.03
C CYS A 121 -33.48 -7.59 -2.77
N PRO A 122 -34.51 -6.74 -2.66
CA PRO A 122 -35.78 -6.98 -3.34
C PRO A 122 -35.66 -6.85 -4.86
N ASP A 123 -34.81 -5.96 -5.35
CA ASP A 123 -34.64 -5.64 -6.77
C ASP A 123 -33.16 -5.42 -7.15
N GLN A 124 -32.73 -5.94 -8.31
CA GLN A 124 -31.34 -5.84 -8.80
C GLN A 124 -30.88 -4.39 -8.96
N GLY A 125 -29.74 -4.05 -8.32
CA GLY A 125 -29.09 -2.73 -8.44
C GLY A 125 -29.78 -1.61 -7.66
N GLU A 126 -30.74 -1.92 -6.77
CA GLU A 126 -31.23 -0.95 -5.79
C GLU A 126 -30.33 -0.92 -4.55
N ALA A 127 -30.40 0.18 -3.77
CA ALA A 127 -29.62 0.37 -2.54
C ALA A 127 -30.46 0.08 -1.28
N VAL A 128 -31.54 -0.69 -1.40
CA VAL A 128 -32.47 -0.99 -0.31
C VAL A 128 -32.30 -2.44 0.09
N CYS A 129 -31.76 -2.65 1.29
CA CYS A 129 -31.59 -3.97 1.89
C CYS A 129 -32.73 -4.23 2.87
N MET A 130 -33.20 -5.48 2.93
CA MET A 130 -34.32 -5.88 3.78
C MET A 130 -33.91 -7.02 4.71
N CYS A 131 -34.43 -6.99 5.94
CA CYS A 131 -34.31 -8.06 6.92
C CYS A 131 -35.71 -8.63 7.20
N GLY A 132 -35.96 -9.88 6.83
CA GLY A 132 -37.30 -10.48 6.94
C GLY A 132 -38.35 -9.68 6.14
N ASP A 133 -39.44 -9.30 6.81
CA ASP A 133 -40.52 -8.46 6.25
C ASP A 133 -40.26 -6.93 6.44
N GLY A 134 -39.08 -6.54 6.97
CA GLY A 134 -38.76 -5.18 7.41
C GLY A 134 -37.59 -4.51 6.67
N ASP A 135 -37.37 -3.21 6.98
CA ASP A 135 -36.25 -2.41 6.46
C ASP A 135 -34.89 -2.91 7.01
N SER A 136 -33.79 -2.49 6.37
CA SER A 136 -32.41 -2.83 6.76
C SER A 136 -32.12 -2.64 8.25
N CYS A 137 -31.33 -3.55 8.80
CA CYS A 137 -30.81 -3.41 10.15
C CYS A 137 -29.81 -2.24 10.19
N GLY A 138 -29.98 -1.33 11.16
CA GLY A 138 -29.14 -0.13 11.28
C GLY A 138 -27.68 -0.48 11.55
N GLU A 139 -26.78 0.51 11.46
CA GLU A 139 -25.34 0.31 11.73
C GLU A 139 -25.11 -0.37 13.09
N GLY A 140 -24.43 -1.52 13.08
CA GLY A 140 -24.11 -2.33 14.27
C GLY A 140 -25.10 -3.47 14.57
N LEU A 141 -26.03 -3.78 13.66
CA LEU A 141 -27.01 -4.86 13.82
C LEU A 141 -26.93 -5.84 12.64
N GLY A 142 -26.91 -7.15 12.92
CA GLY A 142 -27.04 -8.20 11.91
C GLY A 142 -28.48 -8.71 11.76
N CYS A 143 -28.80 -9.34 10.63
CA CYS A 143 -30.12 -9.94 10.38
C CYS A 143 -30.07 -11.48 10.53
N LEU A 144 -30.69 -12.01 11.58
CA LEU A 144 -30.79 -13.45 11.83
C LEU A 144 -32.27 -13.87 11.86
N GLU A 145 -32.63 -14.89 11.06
CA GLU A 145 -34.01 -15.40 10.92
C GLU A 145 -35.09 -14.32 10.67
N GLY A 146 -34.72 -13.20 10.04
CA GLY A 146 -35.62 -12.09 9.74
C GLY A 146 -35.85 -11.10 10.90
N ALA A 147 -34.97 -11.08 11.89
CA ALA A 147 -34.93 -10.08 12.96
C ALA A 147 -33.55 -9.42 13.07
N CYS A 148 -33.53 -8.13 13.41
CA CYS A 148 -32.29 -7.41 13.71
C CYS A 148 -31.83 -7.70 15.14
N VAL A 149 -30.59 -8.15 15.31
CA VAL A 149 -29.99 -8.53 16.60
C VAL A 149 -28.64 -7.84 16.84
N GLU A 150 -28.35 -7.49 18.10
CA GLU A 150 -27.04 -7.03 18.58
C GLU A 150 -26.22 -8.27 19.00
N ALA A 151 -25.68 -9.03 18.04
CA ALA A 151 -25.11 -10.34 18.34
C ALA A 151 -23.80 -10.28 19.14
N CYS A 152 -22.92 -9.31 18.90
CA CYS A 152 -21.59 -9.24 19.53
C CYS A 152 -21.52 -8.55 20.92
N SER A 153 -22.65 -8.40 21.63
CA SER A 153 -22.69 -7.77 22.97
C SER A 153 -23.92 -8.19 23.82
N ASP A 154 -24.60 -9.27 23.45
CA ASP A 154 -25.82 -9.72 24.12
C ASP A 154 -25.61 -10.84 25.15
N GLY A 155 -24.37 -11.30 25.33
CA GLY A 155 -23.99 -12.33 26.29
C GLY A 155 -24.43 -13.74 25.92
N ASN A 156 -24.83 -13.96 24.67
CA ASN A 156 -25.19 -15.27 24.16
C ASN A 156 -24.23 -15.65 23.04
N ASP A 157 -23.83 -16.92 23.04
CA ASP A 157 -23.20 -17.60 21.92
C ASP A 157 -24.29 -17.89 20.86
N ASN A 158 -24.31 -17.11 19.79
CA ASN A 158 -25.39 -17.10 18.80
C ASN A 158 -25.18 -18.09 17.65
N ASP A 159 -23.97 -18.64 17.47
CA ASP A 159 -23.66 -19.65 16.45
C ASP A 159 -23.39 -21.05 17.02
N GLY A 160 -23.20 -21.15 18.34
CA GLY A 160 -23.02 -22.38 19.08
C GLY A 160 -21.59 -22.92 19.07
N ASP A 161 -20.58 -22.09 18.78
CA ASP A 161 -19.17 -22.48 18.79
C ASP A 161 -18.53 -22.45 20.21
N GLY A 162 -19.29 -21.95 21.19
CA GLY A 162 -18.91 -21.87 22.60
C GLY A 162 -18.21 -20.57 23.00
N TRP A 163 -17.94 -19.67 22.05
CA TRP A 163 -17.46 -18.31 22.27
C TRP A 163 -18.61 -17.30 22.16
N ALA A 164 -18.46 -16.13 22.79
CA ALA A 164 -19.53 -15.12 22.80
C ALA A 164 -19.00 -13.70 22.95
N ASP A 165 -19.74 -12.74 22.41
CA ASP A 165 -19.47 -11.32 22.38
C ASP A 165 -18.04 -11.02 21.90
N ALA A 166 -17.31 -10.15 22.60
CA ALA A 166 -15.94 -9.78 22.27
C ALA A 166 -14.92 -10.91 22.45
N MET A 167 -15.30 -12.06 23.01
CA MET A 167 -14.44 -13.25 23.09
C MET A 167 -14.58 -14.14 21.85
N ASP A 168 -15.60 -13.89 21.04
CA ASP A 168 -15.81 -14.55 19.75
C ASP A 168 -14.94 -13.88 18.65
N PRO A 169 -14.12 -14.65 17.91
CA PRO A 169 -13.32 -14.14 16.78
C PRO A 169 -14.12 -13.43 15.70
N ASP A 170 -15.36 -13.85 15.46
CA ASP A 170 -16.23 -13.25 14.47
C ASP A 170 -16.70 -11.86 14.89
N CYS A 171 -16.63 -11.54 16.18
CA CYS A 171 -16.85 -10.20 16.70
C CYS A 171 -15.62 -9.29 16.65
N LEU A 172 -14.42 -9.83 16.38
CA LEU A 172 -13.22 -9.04 16.09
C LEU A 172 -13.18 -8.56 14.64
N ILE A 173 -13.69 -9.37 13.71
CA ILE A 173 -13.60 -9.12 12.26
C ILE A 173 -14.98 -8.78 11.64
N GLY A 174 -16.07 -9.05 12.35
CA GLY A 174 -17.45 -8.91 11.89
C GLY A 174 -18.36 -8.12 12.86
N THR A 175 -19.67 -8.26 12.64
CA THR A 175 -20.72 -7.61 13.46
C THR A 175 -21.70 -8.63 14.06
N VAL A 176 -21.43 -9.90 13.84
CA VAL A 176 -22.22 -11.07 14.21
C VAL A 176 -21.30 -12.26 14.39
N GLU A 177 -21.65 -13.13 15.32
CA GLU A 177 -21.06 -14.46 15.58
C GLU A 177 -21.54 -15.40 14.46
N LEU A 178 -20.62 -15.92 13.64
CA LEU A 178 -20.91 -16.67 12.41
C LEU A 178 -20.02 -17.92 12.22
N GLY A 179 -20.17 -18.86 13.13
CA GLY A 179 -19.72 -20.24 13.01
C GLY A 179 -18.25 -20.41 13.36
N TYR A 180 -17.76 -21.65 13.19
CA TYR A 180 -16.39 -21.98 13.59
C TYR A 180 -15.35 -21.25 12.72
N GLY A 181 -14.34 -20.71 13.38
CA GLY A 181 -13.10 -20.20 12.80
C GLY A 181 -12.21 -21.28 12.17
N TYR A 182 -10.92 -20.98 12.06
CA TYR A 182 -9.91 -21.88 11.45
C TYR A 182 -8.81 -22.31 12.43
N THR A 183 -8.90 -21.81 13.66
CA THR A 183 -7.94 -22.05 14.73
C THR A 183 -8.38 -23.30 15.48
N ALA A 184 -7.42 -24.05 16.04
CA ALA A 184 -7.74 -25.34 16.66
C ALA A 184 -8.75 -25.21 17.79
N CYS A 185 -8.78 -24.07 18.50
CA CYS A 185 -9.73 -23.78 19.56
C CYS A 185 -11.09 -23.20 19.11
N ASN A 186 -11.33 -23.15 17.80
CA ASN A 186 -12.60 -22.73 17.21
C ASN A 186 -12.71 -23.27 15.77
N ASP A 187 -12.53 -24.57 15.53
CA ASP A 187 -12.74 -25.19 14.21
C ASP A 187 -13.74 -26.36 14.21
N GLY A 188 -14.29 -26.72 15.38
CA GLY A 188 -15.31 -27.75 15.52
C GLY A 188 -14.76 -29.17 15.60
N GLU A 189 -13.44 -29.36 15.65
CA GLU A 189 -12.77 -30.66 15.64
C GLU A 189 -11.94 -30.88 16.91
N ASP A 190 -11.89 -32.13 17.39
CA ASP A 190 -11.04 -32.59 18.51
C ASP A 190 -9.62 -32.83 17.98
N ASN A 191 -8.83 -31.77 17.94
CA ASN A 191 -7.52 -31.70 17.33
C ASN A 191 -6.42 -32.36 18.16
N ASP A 192 -6.61 -32.48 19.48
CA ASP A 192 -5.68 -33.15 20.40
C ASP A 192 -6.07 -34.61 20.73
N GLY A 193 -7.33 -34.99 20.47
CA GLY A 193 -7.86 -36.33 20.65
C GLY A 193 -8.23 -36.70 22.08
N ASP A 194 -8.38 -35.74 22.99
CA ASP A 194 -8.75 -35.95 24.39
C ASP A 194 -10.27 -36.15 24.58
N GLY A 195 -11.05 -35.73 23.58
CA GLY A 195 -12.51 -35.88 23.50
C GLY A 195 -13.31 -34.65 23.93
N LEU A 196 -12.66 -33.52 24.18
CA LEU A 196 -13.23 -32.18 24.24
C LEU A 196 -12.92 -31.44 22.92
N ILE A 197 -13.63 -30.34 22.66
CA ILE A 197 -13.47 -29.53 21.43
C ILE A 197 -13.60 -28.05 21.78
N ASP A 198 -12.88 -27.20 21.06
CA ASP A 198 -12.96 -25.76 21.01
C ASP A 198 -13.05 -25.11 22.42
N ALA A 199 -14.01 -24.19 22.63
CA ALA A 199 -14.26 -23.52 23.90
C ALA A 199 -14.60 -24.46 25.08
N GLU A 200 -14.96 -25.71 24.78
CA GLU A 200 -15.32 -26.73 25.76
C GLU A 200 -14.10 -27.54 26.18
N ASP A 201 -13.00 -27.38 25.46
CA ASP A 201 -11.68 -27.83 25.81
C ASP A 201 -11.04 -26.89 26.86
N PRO A 202 -10.66 -27.38 28.06
CA PRO A 202 -9.98 -26.58 29.07
C PRO A 202 -8.60 -26.08 28.66
N ASP A 203 -8.02 -26.65 27.61
CA ASP A 203 -6.72 -26.27 27.07
C ASP A 203 -6.87 -25.11 26.06
N CYS A 204 -8.10 -24.75 25.68
CA CYS A 204 -8.43 -23.55 24.90
C CYS A 204 -8.76 -22.34 25.79
N ALA A 205 -7.75 -21.52 26.06
CA ALA A 205 -7.92 -20.28 26.83
C ALA A 205 -8.59 -19.16 26.02
N GLU A 206 -8.37 -19.13 24.70
CA GLU A 206 -8.88 -18.13 23.76
C GLU A 206 -9.26 -18.82 22.44
N ALA A 207 -10.27 -18.30 21.74
CA ALA A 207 -10.79 -18.85 20.49
C ALA A 207 -9.75 -18.92 19.37
N THR A 208 -8.74 -18.05 19.40
CA THR A 208 -7.63 -18.02 18.42
C THR A 208 -6.51 -19.01 18.73
N GLY A 209 -6.65 -19.83 19.77
CA GLY A 209 -5.68 -20.86 20.14
C GLY A 209 -5.39 -21.81 18.98
N LEU A 210 -4.11 -22.08 18.73
CA LEU A 210 -3.65 -22.93 17.64
C LEU A 210 -3.53 -24.41 18.02
N SER A 211 -3.75 -24.74 19.30
CA SER A 211 -3.66 -26.09 19.87
C SER A 211 -4.69 -26.25 20.98
N GLU A 212 -5.30 -27.44 21.07
CA GLU A 212 -6.26 -27.83 22.12
C GLU A 212 -5.65 -28.79 23.15
N GLY A 213 -4.33 -28.95 23.21
CA GLY A 213 -3.71 -29.99 24.04
C GLY A 213 -2.68 -29.46 25.04
N THR A 214 -2.75 -29.91 26.30
CA THR A 214 -1.75 -29.67 27.35
C THR A 214 -0.61 -30.69 27.40
N THR A 215 -0.50 -31.61 26.45
CA THR A 215 0.51 -32.67 26.53
C THR A 215 1.51 -32.66 25.39
N GLU A 216 2.69 -32.11 25.71
CA GLU A 216 3.87 -31.87 24.87
C GLU A 216 3.96 -30.49 24.20
N ASP A 217 3.13 -29.52 24.61
CA ASP A 217 3.38 -28.12 24.27
C ASP A 217 4.40 -27.55 25.25
N ASN A 218 5.68 -27.65 24.88
CA ASN A 218 6.77 -26.97 25.56
C ASN A 218 6.77 -25.45 25.30
N CYS A 219 5.84 -24.95 24.50
CA CYS A 219 5.75 -23.54 24.14
C CYS A 219 5.15 -22.63 25.23
N GLU A 220 4.84 -23.14 26.42
CA GLU A 220 4.34 -22.34 27.55
C GLU A 220 4.83 -22.86 28.93
N ASP A 221 5.87 -23.69 28.96
CA ASP A 221 6.33 -24.34 30.19
C ASP A 221 7.43 -23.58 30.95
N GLY A 222 7.91 -22.47 30.37
CA GLY A 222 8.92 -21.58 30.94
C GLY A 222 10.33 -22.15 30.87
N LEU A 223 10.57 -23.15 30.03
CA LEU A 223 11.85 -23.81 29.84
C LEU A 223 12.22 -23.79 28.35
N ASP A 224 13.50 -23.57 28.07
CA ASP A 224 14.09 -23.85 26.77
C ASP A 224 14.29 -25.38 26.65
N ASN A 225 13.40 -26.07 25.95
CA ASN A 225 13.41 -27.54 25.88
C ASN A 225 14.22 -28.11 24.71
N ASP A 226 14.64 -27.29 23.75
CA ASP A 226 15.50 -27.73 22.64
C ASP A 226 16.96 -27.25 22.75
N GLY A 227 17.22 -26.25 23.59
CA GLY A 227 18.53 -25.72 23.92
C GLY A 227 19.04 -24.64 22.97
N ASP A 228 18.17 -23.96 22.21
CA ASP A 228 18.56 -22.86 21.31
C ASP A 228 18.58 -21.48 21.99
N GLY A 229 18.02 -21.39 23.20
CA GLY A 229 18.04 -20.22 24.06
C GLY A 229 16.79 -19.34 23.99
N TRP A 230 15.89 -19.61 23.04
CA TRP A 230 14.54 -19.04 23.02
C TRP A 230 13.60 -19.90 23.87
N ILE A 231 12.54 -19.30 24.41
CA ILE A 231 11.60 -19.98 25.30
C ILE A 231 10.17 -19.70 24.91
N ASP A 232 9.31 -20.69 25.07
CA ASP A 232 7.87 -20.55 25.00
C ASP A 232 7.41 -19.86 23.70
N GLY A 233 6.54 -18.86 23.77
CA GLY A 233 6.07 -18.10 22.61
C GLY A 233 7.12 -17.18 21.97
N ASP A 234 8.28 -16.97 22.60
CA ASP A 234 9.41 -16.24 22.01
C ASP A 234 10.24 -17.17 21.09
N ASP A 235 10.04 -18.48 21.20
CA ASP A 235 10.60 -19.48 20.29
C ASP A 235 9.81 -19.50 18.95
N PRO A 236 10.49 -19.36 17.79
CA PRO A 236 9.82 -19.26 16.50
C PRO A 236 9.28 -20.61 16.00
N GLU A 237 9.79 -21.74 16.48
CA GLU A 237 9.29 -23.08 16.21
C GLU A 237 7.93 -23.30 16.90
N CYS A 238 7.66 -22.62 18.01
CA CYS A 238 6.34 -22.61 18.63
C CYS A 238 5.23 -22.04 17.72
N LEU A 239 5.57 -21.09 16.84
CA LEU A 239 4.63 -20.56 15.85
C LEU A 239 4.34 -21.53 14.69
N VAL A 240 5.19 -22.55 14.50
CA VAL A 240 5.13 -23.43 13.32
C VAL A 240 4.76 -24.88 13.68
N THR A 241 5.28 -25.39 14.78
CA THR A 241 5.23 -26.80 15.14
C THR A 241 4.57 -27.11 16.48
N SER A 242 4.02 -26.11 17.20
CA SER A 242 3.39 -26.31 18.54
C SER A 242 4.32 -27.06 19.50
N SER A 243 5.63 -26.84 19.32
CA SER A 243 6.71 -27.39 20.12
C SER A 243 8.01 -26.69 19.74
N GLU A 244 8.84 -26.35 20.72
CA GLU A 244 10.22 -25.85 20.54
C GLU A 244 11.05 -26.99 19.91
N THR A 245 11.55 -26.78 18.69
CA THR A 245 12.21 -27.84 17.89
C THR A 245 13.56 -27.44 17.27
N GLY A 246 14.42 -26.86 18.07
CA GLY A 246 15.80 -26.50 17.80
C GLY A 246 15.91 -25.33 16.82
N PHE A 247 17.15 -24.88 16.59
CA PHE A 247 17.45 -23.72 15.77
C PHE A 247 16.66 -23.59 14.46
N GLY A 248 16.10 -22.40 14.28
CA GLY A 248 15.52 -21.89 13.05
C GLY A 248 16.54 -21.60 11.93
N TYR A 249 16.28 -20.52 11.18
CA TYR A 249 17.05 -20.16 9.96
C TYR A 249 17.47 -18.69 9.89
N THR A 250 17.10 -17.93 10.91
CA THR A 250 17.36 -16.50 11.10
C THR A 250 18.68 -16.35 11.83
N ALA A 251 19.40 -15.25 11.62
CA ALA A 251 20.74 -15.08 12.16
C ALA A 251 20.76 -15.17 13.70
N CYS A 252 19.68 -14.75 14.35
CA CYS A 252 19.49 -14.82 15.79
C CYS A 252 18.92 -16.16 16.32
N ASN A 253 18.74 -17.17 15.46
CA ASN A 253 18.36 -18.52 15.85
C ASN A 253 18.84 -19.57 14.83
N ASP A 254 20.09 -19.53 14.36
CA ASP A 254 20.64 -20.53 13.42
C ASP A 254 21.82 -21.35 13.97
N GLY A 255 22.23 -21.10 15.21
CA GLY A 255 23.30 -21.82 15.87
C GLY A 255 24.70 -21.28 15.53
N VAL A 256 24.79 -20.12 14.89
CA VAL A 256 26.04 -19.56 14.35
C VAL A 256 26.23 -18.11 14.76
N ASP A 257 27.40 -17.84 15.33
CA ASP A 257 27.98 -16.49 15.52
C ASP A 257 28.23 -15.83 14.15
N ASN A 258 27.24 -15.09 13.67
CA ASN A 258 27.16 -14.47 12.35
C ASN A 258 27.90 -13.12 12.28
N ASP A 259 28.12 -12.45 13.41
CA ASP A 259 28.88 -11.19 13.51
C ASP A 259 30.35 -11.39 13.99
N SER A 260 30.68 -12.59 14.47
CA SER A 260 32.00 -12.99 14.99
C SER A 260 32.44 -12.31 16.30
N ASP A 261 31.51 -11.85 17.13
CA ASP A 261 31.80 -11.26 18.45
C ASP A 261 32.05 -12.32 19.55
N GLY A 262 31.62 -13.57 19.30
CA GLY A 262 31.79 -14.72 20.16
C GLY A 262 30.56 -15.09 21.02
N LEU A 263 29.45 -14.37 20.86
CA LEU A 263 28.10 -14.71 21.31
C LEU A 263 27.33 -15.32 20.13
N ILE A 264 26.23 -16.00 20.42
CA ILE A 264 25.50 -16.82 19.43
C ILE A 264 24.00 -16.69 19.75
N ASP A 265 23.19 -16.36 18.76
CA ASP A 265 21.72 -16.39 18.79
C ASP A 265 21.14 -15.69 20.03
N ALA A 266 20.28 -16.34 20.82
CA ALA A 266 19.66 -15.78 22.03
C ALA A 266 20.66 -15.39 23.14
N ASP A 267 21.90 -15.92 23.12
CA ASP A 267 22.96 -15.50 24.04
C ASP A 267 23.62 -14.17 23.59
N ASP A 268 23.31 -13.71 22.36
CA ASP A 268 23.76 -12.46 21.79
C ASP A 268 22.85 -11.27 22.22
N PRO A 269 23.38 -10.24 22.90
CA PRO A 269 22.63 -9.03 23.28
C PRO A 269 22.05 -8.23 22.12
N GLN A 270 22.48 -8.49 20.89
CA GLN A 270 21.98 -7.85 19.67
C GLN A 270 20.77 -8.59 19.12
N CYS A 271 20.49 -9.80 19.60
CA CYS A 271 19.30 -10.59 19.27
C CYS A 271 18.19 -10.37 20.29
N GLU A 272 17.33 -9.38 20.03
CA GLU A 272 16.13 -9.12 20.83
C GLU A 272 14.92 -9.99 20.39
N ASP A 273 14.96 -10.54 19.17
CA ASP A 273 13.90 -11.37 18.57
C ASP A 273 14.53 -12.54 17.78
N ALA A 274 14.04 -13.76 18.01
CA ALA A 274 14.52 -14.97 17.34
C ALA A 274 14.38 -14.92 15.83
N LEU A 275 13.44 -14.13 15.31
CA LEU A 275 13.19 -13.97 13.88
C LEU A 275 14.09 -12.92 13.22
N ASP A 276 14.96 -12.25 13.98
CA ASP A 276 15.89 -11.28 13.42
C ASP A 276 16.98 -11.98 12.57
N ASN A 277 17.24 -11.40 11.41
CA ASN A 277 18.21 -11.91 10.45
C ASN A 277 19.56 -11.18 10.52
N ASP A 278 19.77 -10.40 11.58
CA ASP A 278 21.01 -9.67 11.82
C ASP A 278 21.42 -9.78 13.30
N GLU A 279 22.63 -10.30 13.55
CA GLU A 279 23.27 -10.26 14.87
C GLU A 279 24.16 -9.01 15.02
N ASP A 280 24.42 -8.30 13.92
CA ASP A 280 25.26 -7.10 13.91
C ASP A 280 24.39 -5.85 14.11
N LEU A 281 23.80 -5.71 15.29
CA LEU A 281 23.33 -4.41 15.77
C LEU A 281 24.49 -3.67 16.44
N THR A 282 25.63 -3.54 15.76
CA THR A 282 26.43 -2.34 15.98
C THR A 282 25.47 -1.15 15.82
N PRO A 283 25.41 -0.21 16.78
CA PRO A 283 24.66 1.02 16.55
C PRO A 283 25.10 1.53 15.19
N PRO A 284 24.16 1.86 14.28
CA PRO A 284 24.54 2.35 12.97
C PRO A 284 25.56 3.47 13.15
N ASP A 285 26.56 3.60 12.26
CA ASP A 285 27.68 4.54 12.39
C ASP A 285 27.25 5.94 12.90
N CYS A 286 26.03 6.33 12.57
CA CYS A 286 25.35 7.55 12.99
C CYS A 286 24.87 7.66 14.46
N GLU A 287 25.07 6.64 15.29
CA GLU A 287 24.61 6.59 16.69
C GLU A 287 25.62 5.89 17.63
N ASP A 288 26.84 5.59 17.15
CA ASP A 288 27.82 4.78 17.89
C ASP A 288 28.83 5.63 18.70
N GLY A 289 28.81 6.96 18.55
CA GLY A 289 29.70 7.90 19.24
C GLY A 289 31.12 7.95 18.68
N ILE A 290 31.33 7.40 17.49
CA ILE A 290 32.62 7.32 16.80
C ILE A 290 32.50 8.07 15.48
N ASP A 291 33.55 8.80 15.09
CA ASP A 291 33.71 9.33 13.74
C ASP A 291 34.22 8.20 12.82
N ASN A 292 33.29 7.54 12.11
CA ASN A 292 33.56 6.31 11.37
C ASN A 292 34.22 6.55 10.00
N ASP A 293 34.13 7.76 9.44
CA ASP A 293 34.77 8.11 8.16
C ASP A 293 35.99 9.05 8.28
N GLY A 294 36.18 9.65 9.45
CA GLY A 294 37.31 10.49 9.81
C GLY A 294 37.22 11.93 9.33
N ASP A 295 36.02 12.45 9.06
CA ASP A 295 35.80 13.83 8.63
C ASP A 295 35.68 14.85 9.79
N GLY A 296 35.61 14.33 11.03
CA GLY A 296 35.57 15.10 12.27
C GLY A 296 34.15 15.40 12.79
N TRP A 297 33.10 15.06 12.06
CA TRP A 297 31.73 15.04 12.53
C TRP A 297 31.40 13.65 13.12
N ILE A 298 30.43 13.59 14.06
CA ILE A 298 30.09 12.36 14.78
C ILE A 298 28.57 12.25 14.89
N ASP A 299 28.05 11.06 14.64
CA ASP A 299 26.66 10.67 14.82
C ASP A 299 25.67 11.63 14.13
N GLY A 300 24.66 12.10 14.85
CA GLY A 300 23.66 13.04 14.34
C GLY A 300 24.18 14.44 14.00
N ASP A 301 25.43 14.78 14.38
CA ASP A 301 26.09 16.01 13.92
C ASP A 301 26.76 15.82 12.55
N ASP A 302 26.94 14.56 12.10
CA ASP A 302 27.40 14.21 10.77
C ASP A 302 26.28 14.39 9.71
N PRO A 303 26.52 15.14 8.62
CA PRO A 303 25.52 15.38 7.59
C PRO A 303 25.18 14.14 6.74
N ASP A 304 26.05 13.12 6.67
CA ASP A 304 25.79 11.85 5.98
C ASP A 304 24.76 10.99 6.74
N CYS A 305 24.63 11.21 8.05
CA CYS A 305 23.57 10.64 8.88
C CYS A 305 22.18 11.22 8.63
N ALA A 306 22.07 12.34 7.91
CA ALA A 306 20.79 12.87 7.49
C ALA A 306 20.11 12.02 6.40
N LEU A 307 20.86 11.19 5.68
CA LEU A 307 20.37 10.44 4.51
C LEU A 307 20.53 8.91 4.62
N GLY A 308 21.13 8.40 5.70
CA GLY A 308 21.37 6.98 5.89
C GLY A 308 21.79 6.62 7.32
N SER A 309 22.25 5.39 7.49
CA SER A 309 22.72 4.82 8.76
C SER A 309 24.24 4.62 8.77
N THR A 310 24.96 5.32 7.88
CA THR A 310 26.41 5.20 7.69
C THR A 310 27.02 6.59 7.48
N GLU A 311 28.10 6.89 8.19
CA GLU A 311 28.96 8.06 7.98
C GLU A 311 29.88 7.75 6.79
N ASN A 312 29.77 8.50 5.68
CA ASN A 312 30.54 8.16 4.48
C ASN A 312 30.85 9.35 3.56
N GLY A 313 31.88 10.09 3.95
CA GLY A 313 32.70 10.86 3.06
C GLY A 313 32.97 12.25 3.58
N THR A 314 32.88 13.21 2.67
CA THR A 314 32.85 14.62 3.02
C THR A 314 31.73 15.24 2.20
N GLY A 315 31.04 16.21 2.80
CA GLY A 315 30.00 17.00 2.16
C GLY A 315 30.50 17.94 1.04
N TYR A 316 29.65 18.91 0.69
CA TYR A 316 29.96 19.92 -0.34
C TYR A 316 30.17 21.33 0.24
N THR A 317 29.94 21.48 1.54
CA THR A 317 30.00 22.71 2.31
C THR A 317 31.45 23.00 2.70
N GLN A 318 31.80 24.26 2.98
CA GLN A 318 33.19 24.56 3.34
C GLN A 318 33.59 23.90 4.64
N CYS A 319 32.64 23.75 5.57
CA CYS A 319 32.83 23.08 6.85
C CYS A 319 32.79 21.55 6.84
N ASN A 320 32.67 20.95 5.65
CA ASN A 320 32.76 19.51 5.45
C ASN A 320 33.05 19.23 3.96
N ASN A 321 34.19 19.64 3.42
CA ASN A 321 34.64 19.26 2.09
C ASN A 321 36.08 18.74 2.02
N GLY A 322 36.77 18.66 3.17
CA GLY A 322 38.14 18.18 3.27
C GLY A 322 39.20 19.25 2.99
N THR A 323 38.85 20.55 2.95
CA THR A 323 39.77 21.61 2.53
C THR A 323 39.67 22.88 3.36
N ASP A 324 40.83 23.37 3.81
CA ASP A 324 41.08 24.72 4.34
C ASP A 324 40.78 25.79 3.26
N ASP A 325 39.53 26.21 3.17
CA ASP A 325 38.95 27.17 2.24
C ASP A 325 39.29 28.63 2.60
N ASP A 326 39.57 28.92 3.89
CA ASP A 326 39.87 30.27 4.39
C ASP A 326 41.39 30.55 4.50
N GLY A 327 42.21 29.51 4.58
CA GLY A 327 43.67 29.54 4.61
C GLY A 327 44.30 29.76 5.98
N ASP A 328 43.58 29.53 7.07
CA ASP A 328 44.08 29.70 8.44
C ASP A 328 44.86 28.47 8.97
N GLY A 329 44.67 27.32 8.30
CA GLY A 329 45.35 26.05 8.56
C GLY A 329 44.56 25.05 9.40
N LEU A 330 43.31 25.36 9.76
CA LEU A 330 42.29 24.43 10.24
C LEU A 330 41.40 24.00 9.06
N ILE A 331 40.68 22.90 9.22
CA ILE A 331 39.95 22.24 8.14
C ILE A 331 38.63 21.72 8.72
N ASP A 332 37.50 22.04 8.08
CA ASP A 332 36.17 21.50 8.32
C ASP A 332 35.76 21.54 9.80
N ALA A 333 35.44 20.39 10.41
CA ALA A 333 35.03 20.27 11.81
C ALA A 333 36.12 20.72 12.82
N ASP A 334 37.39 20.70 12.43
CA ASP A 334 38.49 21.21 13.26
C ASP A 334 38.59 22.75 13.19
N ASP A 335 37.86 23.40 12.28
CA ASP A 335 37.79 24.84 12.14
C ASP A 335 36.76 25.46 13.12
N PRO A 336 37.18 26.35 14.04
CA PRO A 336 36.28 27.00 14.98
C PRO A 336 35.24 27.92 14.34
N ASP A 337 35.45 28.33 13.08
CA ASP A 337 34.48 29.13 12.32
C ASP A 337 33.37 28.24 11.72
N CYS A 338 33.45 26.91 11.87
CA CYS A 338 32.44 25.92 11.50
C CYS A 338 31.60 25.47 12.71
N ALA A 339 30.41 26.05 12.86
CA ALA A 339 29.48 25.67 13.92
C ALA A 339 28.75 24.35 13.62
N THR A 340 28.50 24.08 12.33
CA THR A 340 27.84 22.86 11.85
C THR A 340 28.44 22.41 10.52
N ALA A 341 28.34 21.11 10.21
CA ALA A 341 28.84 20.54 8.96
C ALA A 341 28.21 21.15 7.70
N VAL A 342 27.02 21.75 7.83
CA VAL A 342 26.28 22.35 6.71
C VAL A 342 26.62 23.83 6.46
N ASP A 343 27.54 24.39 7.23
CA ASP A 343 27.97 25.78 7.08
C ASP A 343 28.77 25.98 5.77
N ASN A 344 28.37 26.99 5.01
CA ASN A 344 28.90 27.23 3.67
C ASN A 344 30.17 28.11 3.68
N SER A 345 30.72 28.41 4.86
CA SER A 345 31.85 29.32 5.01
C SER A 345 32.71 28.92 6.21
N GLU A 346 33.97 28.56 5.96
CA GLU A 346 35.03 28.53 6.97
C GLU A 346 35.55 29.94 7.25
N ASP A 347 35.37 30.87 6.32
CA ASP A 347 35.71 32.27 6.54
C ASP A 347 34.55 32.96 7.26
N SER A 348 34.56 32.94 8.58
CA SER A 348 33.74 33.87 9.38
C SER A 348 34.44 35.23 9.52
N GLY A 349 35.26 35.64 8.55
CA GLY A 349 35.77 37.00 8.45
C GLY A 349 36.45 37.50 9.72
N GLY A 350 37.11 36.60 10.48
CA GLY A 350 37.78 36.88 11.74
C GLY A 350 36.84 37.43 12.82
N SER A 351 36.40 36.56 13.73
CA SER A 351 35.60 36.95 14.90
C SER A 351 34.29 37.59 14.45
N THR A 352 33.24 36.79 14.27
CA THR A 352 31.89 37.37 14.18
C THR A 352 31.70 38.28 15.39
N ASP A 353 31.16 39.48 15.19
CA ASP A 353 30.74 40.38 16.28
C ASP A 353 29.91 39.62 17.35
N CYS A 354 29.30 38.50 16.96
CA CYS A 354 28.51 37.58 17.77
C CYS A 354 29.27 36.57 18.66
N THR A 355 30.61 36.58 18.68
CA THR A 355 31.42 35.67 19.52
C THR A 355 32.68 36.31 20.10
N ASP A 356 32.85 37.63 19.97
CA ASP A 356 34.08 38.35 20.32
C ASP A 356 34.08 38.96 21.74
N GLY A 357 32.96 38.85 22.46
CA GLY A 357 32.80 39.36 23.82
C GLY A 357 32.68 40.88 23.88
N LEU A 358 32.47 41.55 22.75
CA LEU A 358 32.23 42.98 22.64
C LEU A 358 30.78 43.22 22.20
N ASP A 359 30.26 44.38 22.59
CA ASP A 359 29.00 44.92 22.09
C ASP A 359 29.35 45.83 20.91
N ASN A 360 29.26 45.28 19.69
CA ASN A 360 29.80 45.90 18.50
C ASN A 360 28.84 46.92 17.85
N ASP A 361 27.55 46.89 18.19
CA ASP A 361 26.57 47.88 17.74
C ASP A 361 26.14 48.91 18.82
N GLY A 362 26.47 48.64 20.08
CA GLY A 362 26.28 49.54 21.21
C GLY A 362 24.88 49.49 21.82
N ASP A 363 24.12 48.41 21.62
CA ASP A 363 22.79 48.21 22.19
C ASP A 363 22.80 47.61 23.61
N GLY A 364 23.98 47.19 24.08
CA GLY A 364 24.23 46.68 25.42
C GLY A 364 24.10 45.16 25.56
N TRP A 365 23.70 44.44 24.50
CA TRP A 365 23.76 42.99 24.41
C TRP A 365 25.07 42.57 23.74
N THR A 366 25.52 41.33 24.00
CA THR A 366 26.80 40.83 23.49
C THR A 366 26.67 39.38 23.05
N ASP A 367 27.30 39.03 21.94
CA ASP A 367 27.47 37.68 21.45
C ASP A 367 26.13 36.93 21.31
N SER A 368 26.03 35.73 21.89
CA SER A 368 24.82 34.91 21.88
C SER A 368 23.63 35.51 22.64
N ASP A 369 23.88 36.49 23.51
CA ASP A 369 22.81 37.21 24.22
C ASP A 369 22.23 38.35 23.35
N ASP A 370 22.89 38.70 22.24
CA ASP A 370 22.40 39.64 21.24
C ASP A 370 21.42 38.96 20.26
N PRO A 371 20.19 39.49 20.09
CA PRO A 371 19.19 38.92 19.19
C PRO A 371 19.58 39.02 17.70
N ASP A 372 20.43 39.96 17.29
CA ASP A 372 20.92 40.06 15.92
C ASP A 372 21.88 38.90 15.57
N CYS A 373 22.47 38.26 16.59
CA CYS A 373 23.25 37.03 16.46
C CYS A 373 22.41 35.75 16.34
N THR A 374 21.10 35.83 16.58
CA THR A 374 20.18 34.70 16.33
C THR A 374 19.72 34.62 14.88
N LEU A 375 19.89 35.70 14.09
CA LEU A 375 19.40 35.80 12.72
C LEU A 375 20.50 36.16 11.69
N GLY A 376 21.75 36.36 12.13
CA GLY A 376 22.89 36.69 11.30
C GLY A 376 24.23 36.53 12.01
N SER A 377 25.32 36.86 11.33
CA SER A 377 26.71 36.75 11.81
C SER A 377 27.33 38.10 12.22
N THR A 378 26.50 39.13 12.42
CA THR A 378 26.93 40.49 12.80
C THR A 378 25.91 41.13 13.73
N GLU A 379 26.36 41.66 14.87
CA GLU A 379 25.64 42.56 15.77
C GLU A 379 25.39 43.87 15.02
N ASN A 380 24.16 44.12 14.58
CA ASN A 380 23.90 45.26 13.71
C ASN A 380 22.49 45.80 13.85
N GLY A 381 22.22 46.45 14.97
CA GLY A 381 20.91 47.00 15.16
C GLY A 381 20.63 47.63 16.51
N THR A 382 19.35 47.93 16.64
CA THR A 382 18.61 47.93 17.90
C THR A 382 17.32 47.23 17.50
N GLY A 383 16.87 46.29 18.32
CA GLY A 383 15.63 45.55 18.12
C GLY A 383 14.36 46.42 18.15
N TYR A 384 13.20 45.76 18.25
CA TYR A 384 11.88 46.42 18.32
C TYR A 384 11.21 46.25 19.69
N THR A 385 11.84 45.50 20.59
CA THR A 385 11.42 45.25 21.96
C THR A 385 11.81 46.42 22.84
N GLN A 386 11.10 46.64 23.96
CA GLN A 386 11.44 47.78 24.82
C GLN A 386 12.83 47.61 25.43
N CYS A 387 13.27 46.37 25.68
CA CYS A 387 14.60 46.03 26.20
C CYS A 387 15.75 45.99 25.16
N ASN A 388 15.48 46.38 23.92
CA ASN A 388 16.48 46.54 22.87
C ASN A 388 15.90 47.47 21.79
N ASN A 389 15.62 48.73 22.07
CA ASN A 389 15.20 49.71 21.05
C ASN A 389 15.94 51.06 21.15
N GLY A 390 16.91 51.17 22.05
CA GLY A 390 17.70 52.38 22.28
C GLY A 390 16.98 53.45 23.08
N THR A 391 15.89 53.13 23.79
CA THR A 391 15.08 54.11 24.52
C THR A 391 14.71 53.66 25.94
N ASP A 392 14.76 54.61 26.88
CA ASP A 392 14.27 54.47 28.26
C ASP A 392 12.73 54.51 28.24
N ASP A 393 12.08 53.34 28.07
CA ASP A 393 10.63 53.25 27.88
C ASP A 393 9.84 53.43 29.20
N ASP A 394 10.47 53.17 30.35
CA ASP A 394 9.84 53.27 31.68
C ASP A 394 10.15 54.58 32.44
N GLY A 395 11.16 55.33 31.99
CA GLY A 395 11.56 56.65 32.46
C GLY A 395 12.42 56.65 33.72
N ASP A 396 13.04 55.54 34.10
CA ASP A 396 13.89 55.43 35.28
C ASP A 396 15.34 55.92 35.06
N GLY A 397 15.71 56.13 33.79
CA GLY A 397 17.00 56.65 33.34
C GLY A 397 18.04 55.60 32.99
N LEU A 398 17.67 54.31 32.99
CA LEU A 398 18.39 53.19 32.40
C LEU A 398 17.76 52.86 31.04
N ILE A 399 18.50 52.22 30.15
CA ILE A 399 18.09 51.96 28.76
C ILE A 399 18.46 50.51 28.44
N ASP A 400 17.51 49.73 27.91
CA ASP A 400 17.73 48.40 27.33
C ASP A 400 18.49 47.46 28.30
N ALA A 401 19.63 46.89 27.87
CA ALA A 401 20.42 45.94 28.67
C ALA A 401 20.99 46.55 29.98
N ASP A 402 21.11 47.87 30.07
CA ASP A 402 21.51 48.55 31.30
C ASP A 402 20.35 48.64 32.33
N ASP A 403 19.11 48.35 31.92
CA ASP A 403 17.94 48.27 32.80
C ASP A 403 17.84 46.90 33.50
N PRO A 404 17.88 46.83 34.85
CA PRO A 404 17.74 45.59 35.61
C PRO A 404 16.41 44.85 35.42
N GLN A 405 15.41 45.49 34.82
CA GLN A 405 14.11 44.91 34.49
C GLN A 405 14.12 44.18 33.14
N CYS A 406 15.17 44.38 32.34
CA CYS A 406 15.42 43.65 31.10
C CYS A 406 16.29 42.42 31.37
N SER A 407 15.67 41.25 31.38
CA SER A 407 16.37 39.98 31.58
C SER A 407 16.87 39.36 30.27
N SER A 408 16.27 39.78 29.15
CA SER A 408 16.64 39.41 27.79
C SER A 408 16.29 40.55 26.84
N ALA A 409 17.07 40.68 25.74
CA ALA A 409 16.78 41.60 24.65
C ALA A 409 15.38 41.40 24.05
N LEU A 410 14.79 40.21 24.20
CA LEU A 410 13.47 39.87 23.66
C LEU A 410 12.30 40.25 24.58
N ASP A 411 12.58 40.79 25.77
CA ASP A 411 11.55 41.22 26.71
C ASP A 411 10.75 42.41 26.14
N PHE A 412 9.43 42.27 26.07
CA PHE A 412 8.55 43.27 25.45
C PHE A 412 8.30 44.51 26.30
N ASN A 413 8.66 44.49 27.59
CA ASN A 413 8.48 45.63 28.49
C ASN A 413 9.65 45.74 29.47
N GLU A 414 10.21 46.95 29.61
CA GLU A 414 11.19 47.29 30.66
C GLU A 414 10.51 47.69 31.98
N GLY A 415 9.17 47.77 31.99
CA GLY A 415 8.42 48.18 33.18
C GLY A 415 7.90 47.02 34.02
N SER A 416 7.82 47.24 35.34
CA SER A 416 7.13 46.36 36.30
C SER A 416 5.64 46.11 36.01
#